data_AF-A0AAQ6IQ00-F1
#
_entry.id   AF-A0AAQ6IQ00-F1
#
_cell.length_a   1.000
_cell.length_b   1.000
_cell.length_c   1.000
_cell.angle_alpha   90.00
_cell.angle_beta   90.00
_cell.angle_gamma   90.00
#
_symmetry.space_group_name_H-M   'P 1'
#
loop_
_entity.id
_entity.type
_entity.pdbx_description
1 polymer ?
#
loop_
_entity_poly.entity_id
_entity_poly.type
_entity_poly.pdbx_seq_one_letter_code
_entity_poly.pdbx_strand_id
1 'polypeptide(L)'
;MVPAENITRPLGRNEVIGLLFRLTIFGAVTYFTIKWMVDAIDPTRKQKVEAQKQAEKLMRQIGVKNVKLSEYEMSIAAHLVDPLSMQITWRDIAGLDEVITELKETVILPVQKRHLFQGSRLLQPPKGVLLYGPPGCGKTLIAKATAKEAGFRFINLQPSTLTDKWYGESQKLAAAVFSLAVKLQPSIIFIDEIDSFLRSRSSSDHEATAMMKAQFMSLWDGLDTDHHCQVIIMGATNRPQDLDSAILRRMPTRFHINQPSVRQREQILKLILDNENVDSSVDLFDVAKETEGFSGSDLREMCRDAALLCVRDFVPTQNDSPVDDFIRPIQQFDLHKAIGKMKKSKSAGGHGALLHAALD
;
A
#
# COMPACT_ATOMS: atom_id res chain seq x y z
N MET A 1 -19.23 -39.00 58.40
CA MET A 1 -18.71 -40.31 58.84
C MET A 1 -18.93 -41.32 57.72
N VAL A 2 -17.88 -41.63 56.97
CA VAL A 2 -17.80 -42.75 56.02
C VAL A 2 -16.77 -43.71 56.64
N PRO A 3 -17.00 -45.05 56.69
CA PRO A 3 -16.23 -45.94 57.55
C PRO A 3 -14.78 -46.05 57.10
N ALA A 4 -13.85 -45.85 58.04
CA ALA A 4 -12.40 -45.91 57.83
C ALA A 4 -11.87 -47.37 57.80
N GLU A 5 -12.50 -48.25 57.03
CA GLU A 5 -12.12 -49.68 56.93
C GLU A 5 -11.81 -50.17 55.50
N ASN A 6 -11.64 -49.28 54.53
CA ASN A 6 -11.27 -49.66 53.15
C ASN A 6 -9.86 -49.21 52.71
N ILE A 7 -9.00 -48.78 53.62
CA ILE A 7 -7.69 -48.17 53.27
C ILE A 7 -6.53 -49.19 53.22
N THR A 8 -6.72 -50.46 53.61
CA THR A 8 -5.63 -51.45 53.68
C THR A 8 -5.95 -52.80 53.02
N ARG A 9 -6.56 -52.78 51.82
CA ARG A 9 -6.48 -53.95 50.91
C ARG A 9 -5.27 -53.79 49.97
N PRO A 10 -4.38 -54.78 49.85
CA PRO A 10 -3.34 -54.75 48.83
C PRO A 10 -4.02 -54.75 47.46
N LEU A 11 -3.86 -53.68 46.70
CA LEU A 11 -4.43 -53.52 45.38
C LEU A 11 -4.07 -54.75 44.53
N GLY A 12 -5.09 -55.47 44.07
CA GLY A 12 -4.87 -56.64 43.23
C GLY A 12 -4.15 -56.22 41.95
N ARG A 13 -3.31 -57.09 41.38
CA ARG A 13 -2.54 -56.79 40.15
C ARG A 13 -3.45 -56.25 39.03
N ASN A 14 -4.69 -56.73 38.96
CA ASN A 14 -5.71 -56.27 37.99
C ASN A 14 -6.29 -54.88 38.32
N GLU A 15 -6.40 -54.50 39.60
CA GLU A 15 -6.83 -53.15 40.01
C GLU A 15 -5.75 -52.11 39.74
N VAL A 16 -4.47 -52.44 39.99
CA VAL A 16 -3.33 -51.57 39.67
C VAL A 16 -3.22 -51.33 38.16
N ILE A 17 -3.38 -52.40 37.35
CA ILE A 17 -3.39 -52.29 35.89
C ILE A 17 -4.59 -51.45 35.41
N GLY A 18 -5.77 -51.64 35.99
CA GLY A 18 -6.96 -50.83 35.69
C GLY A 18 -6.79 -49.35 36.05
N LEU A 19 -6.08 -49.06 37.16
CA LEU A 19 -5.80 -47.69 37.60
C LEU A 19 -4.76 -47.00 36.71
N LEU A 20 -3.71 -47.71 36.30
CA LEU A 20 -2.74 -47.24 35.31
C LEU A 20 -3.38 -46.98 33.95
N PHE A 21 -4.30 -47.84 33.52
CA PHE A 21 -5.04 -47.67 32.27
C PHE A 21 -5.97 -46.45 32.34
N ARG A 22 -6.65 -46.22 33.48
CA ARG A 22 -7.47 -45.01 33.67
C ARG A 22 -6.64 -43.73 33.72
N LEU A 23 -5.49 -43.75 34.38
CA LEU A 23 -4.57 -42.60 34.41
C LEU A 23 -4.00 -42.25 33.04
N THR A 24 -3.63 -43.26 32.24
CA THR A 24 -3.14 -43.04 30.88
C THR A 24 -4.23 -42.52 29.95
N ILE A 25 -5.45 -43.07 30.03
CA ILE A 25 -6.60 -42.52 29.28
C ILE A 25 -6.89 -41.09 29.71
N PHE A 26 -6.93 -40.80 31.00
CA PHE A 26 -7.21 -39.45 31.50
C PHE A 26 -6.13 -38.46 31.07
N GLY A 27 -4.85 -38.85 31.12
CA GLY A 27 -3.72 -38.07 30.62
C GLY A 27 -3.79 -37.80 29.11
N ALA A 28 -4.17 -38.81 28.32
CA ALA A 28 -4.37 -38.64 26.88
C ALA A 28 -5.55 -37.70 26.58
N VAL A 29 -6.69 -37.89 27.25
CA VAL A 29 -7.88 -37.05 27.07
C VAL A 29 -7.57 -35.60 27.45
N THR A 30 -6.90 -35.37 28.59
CA THR A 30 -6.50 -34.02 29.01
C THR A 30 -5.49 -33.38 28.05
N TYR A 31 -4.53 -34.13 27.53
CA TYR A 31 -3.62 -33.63 26.50
C TYR A 31 -4.37 -33.22 25.23
N PHE A 32 -5.29 -34.06 24.74
CA PHE A 32 -6.07 -33.76 23.54
C PHE A 32 -7.05 -32.60 23.75
N THR A 33 -7.67 -32.46 24.91
CA THR A 33 -8.55 -31.33 25.21
C THR A 33 -7.78 -30.02 25.33
N ILE A 34 -6.61 -30.02 25.98
CA ILE A 34 -5.73 -28.84 26.03
C ILE A 34 -5.24 -28.47 24.64
N LYS A 35 -4.78 -29.45 23.85
CA LYS A 35 -4.35 -29.21 22.46
C LYS A 35 -5.49 -28.66 21.60
N TRP A 36 -6.68 -29.23 21.70
CA TRP A 36 -7.88 -28.74 21.00
C TRP A 36 -8.25 -27.33 21.43
N MET A 37 -8.14 -27.01 22.72
CA MET A 37 -8.42 -25.69 23.27
C MET A 37 -7.38 -24.65 22.81
N VAL A 38 -6.09 -24.99 22.78
CA VAL A 38 -5.02 -24.16 22.21
C VAL A 38 -5.25 -23.93 20.71
N ASP A 39 -5.59 -24.99 19.96
CA ASP A 39 -5.91 -24.91 18.54
C ASP A 39 -7.18 -24.08 18.25
N ALA A 40 -8.15 -24.06 19.17
CA ALA A 40 -9.41 -23.33 19.02
C ALA A 40 -9.32 -21.85 19.44
N ILE A 41 -8.42 -21.52 20.39
CA ILE A 41 -8.24 -20.17 20.91
C ILE A 41 -7.32 -19.33 20.01
N ASP A 42 -6.43 -19.93 19.21
CA ASP A 42 -5.50 -19.19 18.36
C ASP A 42 -6.22 -18.46 17.21
N PRO A 43 -6.50 -17.15 17.34
CA PRO A 43 -7.25 -16.40 16.34
C PRO A 43 -6.39 -16.11 15.10
N THR A 44 -5.07 -16.27 15.22
CA THR A 44 -4.12 -16.02 14.13
C THR A 44 -4.14 -17.14 13.10
N ARG A 45 -4.44 -18.38 13.48
CA ARG A 45 -4.44 -19.52 12.56
C ARG A 45 -5.54 -19.42 11.50
N LYS A 46 -6.73 -18.95 11.87
CA LYS A 46 -7.82 -18.71 10.90
C LYS A 46 -7.43 -17.63 9.89
N GLN A 47 -6.89 -16.51 10.37
CA GLN A 47 -6.39 -15.42 9.51
C GLN A 47 -5.25 -15.91 8.59
N LYS A 48 -4.31 -16.71 9.10
CA LYS A 48 -3.21 -17.31 8.33
C LYS A 48 -3.71 -18.26 7.23
N VAL A 49 -4.69 -19.12 7.54
CA VAL A 49 -5.27 -20.06 6.57
C VAL A 49 -6.08 -19.32 5.50
N GLU A 50 -6.79 -18.25 5.86
CA GLU A 50 -7.48 -17.40 4.90
C GLU A 50 -6.52 -16.65 3.98
N ALA A 51 -5.44 -16.07 4.54
CA ALA A 51 -4.38 -15.43 3.76
C ALA A 51 -3.70 -16.41 2.80
N GLN A 52 -3.41 -17.64 3.23
CA GLN A 52 -2.86 -18.69 2.36
C GLN A 52 -3.82 -19.06 1.22
N LYS A 53 -5.11 -19.24 1.51
CA LYS A 53 -6.11 -19.55 0.47
C LYS A 53 -6.30 -18.39 -0.52
N GLN A 54 -6.24 -17.14 -0.04
CA GLN A 54 -6.28 -15.96 -0.91
C GLN A 54 -5.04 -15.88 -1.79
N ALA A 55 -3.84 -16.09 -1.23
CA ALA A 55 -2.59 -16.13 -1.96
C ALA A 55 -2.58 -17.23 -3.03
N GLU A 56 -3.04 -18.46 -2.71
CA GLU A 56 -3.13 -19.55 -3.68
C GLU A 56 -4.12 -19.23 -4.82
N LYS A 57 -5.26 -18.61 -4.51
CA LYS A 57 -6.23 -18.17 -5.54
C LYS A 57 -5.63 -17.10 -6.45
N LEU A 58 -4.96 -16.09 -5.87
CA LEU A 58 -4.25 -15.05 -6.60
C LEU A 58 -3.17 -15.68 -7.50
N MET A 59 -2.34 -16.58 -6.97
CA MET A 59 -1.27 -17.25 -7.73
C MET A 59 -1.81 -18.05 -8.92
N ARG A 60 -2.97 -18.71 -8.77
CA ARG A 60 -3.66 -19.39 -9.88
C ARG A 60 -4.19 -18.39 -10.92
N GLN A 61 -4.68 -17.23 -10.50
CA GLN A 61 -5.15 -16.17 -11.40
C GLN A 61 -3.99 -15.52 -12.18
N ILE A 62 -2.84 -15.32 -11.54
CA ILE A 62 -1.65 -14.67 -12.12
C ILE A 62 -0.90 -15.60 -13.11
N GLY A 63 -1.35 -16.85 -13.28
CA GLY A 63 -0.82 -17.78 -14.27
C GLY A 63 0.57 -18.35 -13.95
N VAL A 64 1.07 -18.15 -12.73
CA VAL A 64 2.40 -18.63 -12.31
C VAL A 64 2.28 -20.09 -11.89
N LYS A 65 2.58 -21.00 -12.83
CA LYS A 65 2.62 -22.45 -12.56
C LYS A 65 3.94 -22.81 -11.87
N ASN A 66 3.86 -23.62 -10.81
CA ASN A 66 4.99 -24.30 -10.15
C ASN A 66 5.99 -23.45 -9.34
N VAL A 67 5.61 -22.28 -8.82
CA VAL A 67 6.47 -21.58 -7.85
C VAL A 67 6.16 -22.04 -6.43
N LYS A 68 7.12 -22.73 -5.79
CA LYS A 68 7.03 -23.06 -4.36
C LYS A 68 7.31 -21.79 -3.55
N LEU A 69 6.32 -21.38 -2.77
CA LEU A 69 6.41 -20.22 -1.89
C LEU A 69 6.66 -20.66 -0.45
N SER A 70 7.50 -19.91 0.25
CA SER A 70 7.65 -20.04 1.70
C SER A 70 6.45 -19.44 2.43
N GLU A 71 6.31 -19.73 3.73
CA GLU A 71 5.26 -19.15 4.58
C GLU A 71 5.27 -17.61 4.56
N TYR A 72 6.47 -17.01 4.65
CA TYR A 72 6.63 -15.55 4.59
C TYR A 72 6.28 -14.98 3.21
N GLU A 73 6.64 -15.68 2.13
CA GLU A 73 6.28 -15.26 0.76
C GLU A 73 4.77 -15.33 0.51
N MET A 74 4.06 -16.29 1.12
CA MET A 74 2.61 -16.38 1.04
C MET A 74 1.91 -15.22 1.76
N SER A 75 2.44 -14.77 2.90
CA SER A 75 1.93 -13.58 3.60
C SER A 75 2.03 -12.34 2.70
N ILE A 76 3.18 -12.16 2.06
CA ILE A 76 3.43 -11.00 1.17
C ILE A 76 2.62 -11.11 -0.13
N ALA A 77 2.34 -12.32 -0.61
CA ALA A 77 1.51 -12.53 -1.79
C ALA A 77 0.10 -11.93 -1.66
N ALA A 78 -0.41 -11.70 -0.44
CA ALA A 78 -1.66 -10.97 -0.23
C ALA A 78 -1.57 -9.48 -0.63
N HIS A 79 -0.37 -8.89 -0.58
CA HIS A 79 -0.10 -7.50 -0.99
C HIS A 79 0.27 -7.38 -2.47
N LEU A 80 0.29 -8.50 -3.20
CA LEU A 80 0.58 -8.50 -4.62
C LEU A 80 -0.67 -8.10 -5.41
N VAL A 81 -0.49 -7.09 -6.26
CA VAL A 81 -1.51 -6.63 -7.19
C VAL A 81 -1.12 -7.08 -8.59
N ASP A 82 -2.00 -7.87 -9.20
CA ASP A 82 -1.85 -8.30 -10.59
C ASP A 82 -2.10 -7.12 -11.54
N PRO A 83 -1.24 -6.87 -12.55
CA PRO A 83 -1.53 -5.88 -13.59
C PRO A 83 -2.90 -6.03 -14.25
N LEU A 84 -3.44 -7.25 -14.35
CA LEU A 84 -4.79 -7.45 -14.90
C LEU A 84 -5.91 -7.00 -13.95
N SER A 85 -5.67 -6.99 -12.64
CA SER A 85 -6.65 -6.51 -11.65
C SER A 85 -6.48 -5.01 -11.32
N MET A 86 -5.39 -4.39 -11.74
CA MET A 86 -5.20 -2.95 -11.62
C MET A 86 -6.23 -2.21 -12.48
N GLN A 87 -7.13 -1.44 -11.87
CA GLN A 87 -8.11 -0.64 -12.61
C GLN A 87 -7.48 0.63 -13.23
N ILE A 88 -6.50 1.22 -12.54
CA ILE A 88 -5.92 2.53 -12.89
C ILE A 88 -4.98 2.42 -14.10
N THR A 89 -5.22 3.25 -15.11
CA THR A 89 -4.41 3.46 -16.32
C THR A 89 -3.86 4.88 -16.37
N TRP A 90 -3.02 5.21 -17.37
CA TRP A 90 -2.59 6.61 -17.56
C TRP A 90 -3.72 7.55 -17.97
N ARG A 91 -4.82 7.04 -18.52
CA ARG A 91 -6.00 7.86 -18.85
C ARG A 91 -6.68 8.41 -17.60
N ASP A 92 -6.50 7.72 -16.47
CA ASP A 92 -7.02 8.10 -15.17
C ASP A 92 -6.08 9.06 -14.42
N ILE A 93 -5.07 9.62 -15.11
CA ILE A 93 -4.12 10.58 -14.58
C ILE A 93 -4.08 11.79 -15.50
N ALA A 94 -4.33 12.97 -14.95
CA ALA A 94 -4.30 14.23 -15.68
C ALA A 94 -3.16 15.13 -15.19
N GLY A 95 -2.59 15.91 -16.12
CA GLY A 95 -1.61 16.94 -15.81
C GLY A 95 -0.21 16.45 -15.46
N LEU A 96 0.12 15.17 -15.69
CA LEU A 96 1.46 14.60 -15.47
C LEU A 96 2.11 14.10 -16.78
N ASP A 97 1.72 14.64 -17.93
CA ASP A 97 2.12 14.16 -19.26
C ASP A 97 3.64 14.11 -19.47
N GLU A 98 4.36 15.12 -18.99
CA GLU A 98 5.82 15.18 -19.05
C GLU A 98 6.47 14.05 -18.23
N VAL A 99 6.04 13.88 -16.98
CA VAL A 99 6.55 12.83 -16.07
C VAL A 99 6.19 11.44 -16.60
N ILE A 100 5.00 11.27 -17.16
CA ILE A 100 4.56 10.02 -17.79
C ILE A 100 5.43 9.69 -19.01
N THR A 101 5.80 10.69 -19.81
CA THR A 101 6.69 10.52 -20.97
C THR A 101 8.09 10.12 -20.54
N GLU A 102 8.65 10.79 -19.53
CA GLU A 102 9.97 10.49 -19.00
C GLU A 102 10.01 9.08 -18.35
N LEU A 103 8.95 8.69 -17.62
CA LEU A 103 8.78 7.33 -17.09
C LEU A 103 8.68 6.27 -18.20
N LYS A 104 7.99 6.58 -19.30
CA LYS A 104 7.91 5.69 -20.47
C LYS A 104 9.29 5.40 -21.03
N GLU A 105 10.07 6.43 -21.28
CA GLU A 105 11.39 6.32 -21.89
C GLU A 105 12.40 5.66 -20.96
N THR A 106 12.34 5.96 -19.66
CA THR A 106 13.36 5.52 -18.71
C THR A 106 13.06 4.14 -18.10
N VAL A 107 11.80 3.82 -17.83
CA VAL A 107 11.40 2.61 -17.10
C VAL A 107 10.81 1.57 -18.04
N ILE A 108 9.89 1.97 -18.92
CA ILE A 108 9.09 1.03 -19.73
C ILE A 108 9.85 0.60 -20.98
N LEU A 109 10.43 1.56 -21.70
CA LEU A 109 11.09 1.32 -22.99
C LEU A 109 12.23 0.29 -22.90
N PRO A 110 13.16 0.34 -21.92
CA PRO A 110 14.24 -0.64 -21.83
C PRO A 110 13.73 -2.07 -21.60
N VAL A 111 12.55 -2.20 -20.98
CA VAL A 111 11.96 -3.51 -20.69
C VAL A 111 11.12 -4.02 -21.86
N GLN A 112 10.30 -3.17 -22.47
CA GLN A 112 9.51 -3.56 -23.66
C GLN A 112 10.39 -3.87 -24.87
N LYS A 113 11.50 -3.15 -25.06
CA LYS A 113 12.38 -3.27 -26.22
C LYS A 113 13.71 -3.94 -25.88
N ARG A 114 13.72 -4.91 -24.96
CA ARG A 114 14.94 -5.58 -24.47
C ARG A 114 15.99 -5.94 -25.54
N HIS A 115 15.57 -6.44 -26.70
CA HIS A 115 16.47 -6.80 -27.80
C HIS A 115 17.37 -5.64 -28.27
N LEU A 116 16.92 -4.39 -28.15
CA LEU A 116 17.71 -3.20 -28.49
C LEU A 116 18.72 -2.81 -27.38
N PHE A 117 18.47 -3.22 -26.14
CA PHE A 117 19.22 -2.78 -24.96
C PHE A 117 20.18 -3.88 -24.43
N GLN A 118 20.08 -5.12 -24.94
CA GLN A 118 20.90 -6.27 -24.52
C GLN A 118 22.42 -6.09 -24.78
N GLY A 119 22.82 -5.31 -25.78
CA GLY A 119 24.22 -5.14 -26.18
C GLY A 119 24.99 -4.07 -25.40
N SER A 120 24.33 -3.29 -24.53
CA SER A 120 24.96 -2.18 -23.82
C SER A 120 24.65 -2.21 -22.33
N ARG A 121 25.72 -2.14 -21.51
CA ARG A 121 25.60 -2.01 -20.05
C ARG A 121 25.07 -0.64 -19.62
N LEU A 122 25.17 0.37 -20.48
CA LEU A 122 24.67 1.72 -20.21
C LEU A 122 23.15 1.84 -20.43
N LEU A 123 22.59 0.89 -21.16
CA LEU A 123 21.19 0.85 -21.57
C LEU A 123 20.35 -0.07 -20.66
N GLN A 124 20.84 -0.39 -19.46
CA GLN A 124 20.08 -1.22 -18.53
C GLN A 124 18.95 -0.42 -17.86
N PRO A 125 17.78 -1.04 -17.60
CA PRO A 125 16.72 -0.37 -16.87
C PRO A 125 17.20 0.03 -15.46
N PRO A 126 16.76 1.19 -14.94
CA PRO A 126 17.11 1.57 -13.58
C PRO A 126 16.50 0.59 -12.58
N LYS A 127 17.32 0.14 -11.63
CA LYS A 127 16.86 -0.73 -10.53
C LYS A 127 16.15 0.05 -9.43
N GLY A 128 16.36 1.37 -9.37
CA GLY A 128 15.80 2.26 -8.37
C GLY A 128 15.22 3.52 -8.97
N VAL A 129 13.95 3.79 -8.67
CA VAL A 129 13.22 4.99 -9.10
C VAL A 129 12.63 5.68 -7.88
N LEU A 130 12.83 7.00 -7.76
CA LEU A 130 12.22 7.80 -6.70
C LEU A 130 11.19 8.78 -7.27
N LEU A 131 9.96 8.72 -6.78
CA LEU A 131 8.92 9.72 -7.00
C LEU A 131 8.86 10.63 -5.78
N TYR A 132 9.09 11.93 -5.95
CA TYR A 132 9.04 12.87 -4.83
C TYR A 132 8.27 14.14 -5.19
N GLY A 133 7.72 14.80 -4.17
CA GLY A 133 6.93 16.02 -4.35
C GLY A 133 5.86 16.18 -3.27
N PRO A 134 4.98 17.19 -3.37
CA PRO A 134 3.96 17.46 -2.37
C PRO A 134 2.99 16.27 -2.21
N PRO A 135 2.38 16.11 -1.02
CA PRO A 135 1.33 15.12 -0.82
C PRO A 135 0.13 15.40 -1.73
N GLY A 136 -0.63 14.36 -2.05
CA GLY A 136 -1.86 14.49 -2.85
C GLY A 136 -1.68 14.78 -4.35
N CYS A 137 -0.45 14.71 -4.88
CA CYS A 137 -0.16 14.96 -6.30
C CYS A 137 -0.09 13.67 -7.15
N GLY A 138 -0.62 12.55 -6.67
CA GLY A 138 -0.78 11.34 -7.49
C GLY A 138 0.45 10.44 -7.64
N LYS A 139 1.48 10.55 -6.79
CA LYS A 139 2.68 9.69 -6.80
C LYS A 139 2.35 8.18 -6.80
N THR A 140 1.45 7.75 -5.93
CA THR A 140 1.01 6.35 -5.85
C THR A 140 0.16 5.94 -7.06
N LEU A 141 -0.59 6.88 -7.66
CA LEU A 141 -1.41 6.62 -8.85
C LEU A 141 -0.52 6.40 -10.08
N ILE A 142 0.47 7.27 -10.31
CA ILE A 142 1.38 7.15 -11.45
C ILE A 142 2.24 5.89 -11.36
N ALA A 143 2.65 5.48 -10.16
CA ALA A 143 3.36 4.22 -9.95
C ALA A 143 2.51 3.01 -10.38
N LYS A 144 1.24 2.94 -9.94
CA LYS A 144 0.32 1.87 -10.30
C LYS A 144 0.02 1.84 -11.80
N ALA A 145 -0.24 3.00 -12.39
CA ALA A 145 -0.50 3.10 -13.82
C ALA A 145 0.72 2.68 -14.65
N THR A 146 1.93 3.08 -14.24
CA THR A 146 3.19 2.67 -14.88
C THR A 146 3.36 1.15 -14.82
N ALA A 147 3.06 0.52 -13.68
CA ALA A 147 3.15 -0.93 -13.55
C ALA A 147 2.15 -1.66 -14.47
N LYS A 148 0.92 -1.15 -14.58
CA LYS A 148 -0.10 -1.71 -15.49
C LYS A 148 0.30 -1.60 -16.96
N GLU A 149 0.73 -0.42 -17.40
CA GLU A 149 1.15 -0.18 -18.79
C GLU A 149 2.42 -0.94 -19.17
N ALA A 150 3.32 -1.15 -18.21
CA ALA A 150 4.51 -1.98 -18.39
C ALA A 150 4.18 -3.49 -18.40
N GLY A 151 3.01 -3.89 -17.88
CA GLY A 151 2.66 -5.29 -17.66
C GLY A 151 3.43 -5.94 -16.51
N PHE A 152 3.87 -5.16 -15.52
CA PHE A 152 4.67 -5.65 -14.40
C PHE A 152 3.77 -5.99 -13.22
N ARG A 153 4.17 -7.03 -12.48
CA ARG A 153 3.54 -7.34 -11.20
C ARG A 153 3.87 -6.24 -10.19
N PHE A 154 2.87 -5.78 -9.45
CA PHE A 154 3.05 -4.67 -8.51
C PHE A 154 2.94 -5.18 -7.08
N ILE A 155 4.03 -5.07 -6.33
CA ILE A 155 4.08 -5.43 -4.91
C ILE A 155 4.03 -4.13 -4.12
N ASN A 156 2.91 -3.88 -3.44
CA ASN A 156 2.76 -2.70 -2.59
C ASN A 156 3.31 -2.99 -1.19
N LEU A 157 4.52 -2.52 -0.91
CA LEU A 157 5.18 -2.70 0.37
C LEU A 157 4.91 -1.51 1.29
N GLN A 158 4.09 -1.72 2.31
CA GLN A 158 3.87 -0.73 3.36
C GLN A 158 4.90 -0.95 4.48
N PRO A 159 5.67 0.08 4.90
CA PRO A 159 6.66 -0.08 5.97
C PRO A 159 6.12 -0.69 7.26
N SER A 160 4.86 -0.40 7.59
CA SER A 160 4.15 -0.97 8.75
C SER A 160 4.05 -2.50 8.73
N THR A 161 4.01 -3.11 7.54
CA THR A 161 3.96 -4.58 7.38
C THR A 161 5.27 -5.27 7.72
N LEU A 162 6.39 -4.52 7.73
CA LEU A 162 7.70 -5.06 8.07
C LEU A 162 8.01 -4.96 9.56
N THR A 163 7.40 -4.00 10.27
CA THR A 163 7.75 -3.65 11.66
C THR A 163 7.04 -4.49 12.74
N ASP A 164 6.64 -5.72 12.45
CA ASP A 164 5.95 -6.58 13.43
C ASP A 164 6.74 -6.75 14.74
N LYS A 165 6.02 -6.92 15.85
CA LYS A 165 6.52 -6.86 17.25
C LYS A 165 7.56 -7.93 17.63
N TRP A 166 7.93 -8.84 16.74
CA TRP A 166 8.80 -9.97 17.04
C TRP A 166 10.16 -9.84 16.32
N TYR A 167 11.20 -9.65 17.13
CA TYR A 167 12.59 -9.50 16.72
C TYR A 167 13.04 -10.68 15.83
N GLY A 168 13.44 -10.40 14.59
CA GLY A 168 13.97 -11.38 13.61
C GLY A 168 13.00 -11.82 12.51
N GLU A 169 11.68 -11.74 12.69
CA GLU A 169 10.71 -12.08 11.63
C GLU A 169 10.68 -11.02 10.53
N SER A 170 10.79 -9.76 10.92
CA SER A 170 11.01 -8.59 10.07
C SER A 170 12.05 -8.77 8.97
N GLN A 171 13.21 -9.37 9.27
CA GLN A 171 14.29 -9.58 8.30
C GLN A 171 13.94 -10.67 7.29
N LYS A 172 13.29 -11.74 7.76
CA LYS A 172 12.80 -12.83 6.90
C LYS A 172 11.68 -12.35 5.98
N LEU A 173 10.81 -11.48 6.48
CA LEU A 173 9.78 -10.81 5.67
C LEU A 173 10.42 -9.94 4.59
N ALA A 174 11.38 -9.08 4.93
CA ALA A 174 12.11 -8.30 3.95
C ALA A 174 12.75 -9.21 2.88
N ALA A 175 13.48 -10.26 3.28
CA ALA A 175 14.07 -11.23 2.34
C ALA A 175 13.01 -11.93 1.47
N ALA A 176 11.85 -12.27 2.04
CA ALA A 176 10.75 -12.87 1.31
C ALA A 176 10.14 -11.93 0.27
N VAL A 177 10.08 -10.61 0.51
CA VAL A 177 9.60 -9.63 -0.48
C VAL A 177 10.47 -9.67 -1.73
N PHE A 178 11.79 -9.59 -1.55
CA PHE A 178 12.75 -9.62 -2.66
C PHE A 178 12.76 -10.97 -3.37
N SER A 179 12.74 -12.08 -2.62
CA SER A 179 12.66 -13.44 -3.19
C SER A 179 11.39 -13.63 -4.02
N LEU A 180 10.25 -13.16 -3.52
CA LEU A 180 8.98 -13.19 -4.23
C LEU A 180 9.03 -12.36 -5.51
N ALA A 181 9.53 -11.13 -5.44
CA ALA A 181 9.69 -10.26 -6.61
C ALA A 181 10.56 -10.90 -7.69
N VAL A 182 11.68 -11.51 -7.29
CA VAL A 182 12.60 -12.23 -8.19
C VAL A 182 11.90 -13.43 -8.85
N LYS A 183 11.08 -14.19 -8.12
CA LYS A 183 10.30 -15.31 -8.67
C LYS A 183 9.19 -14.87 -9.61
N LEU A 184 8.73 -13.63 -9.48
CA LEU A 184 7.57 -13.07 -10.16
C LEU A 184 7.95 -12.04 -11.24
N GLN A 185 9.19 -12.02 -11.68
CA GLN A 185 9.66 -11.12 -12.73
C GLN A 185 8.81 -11.19 -14.01
N PRO A 186 8.57 -10.05 -14.70
CA PRO A 186 8.95 -8.69 -14.31
C PRO A 186 8.05 -8.11 -13.20
N SER A 187 8.65 -7.41 -12.23
CA SER A 187 7.92 -6.87 -11.07
C SER A 187 8.45 -5.53 -10.56
N ILE A 188 7.55 -4.70 -10.04
CA ILE A 188 7.85 -3.46 -9.32
C ILE A 188 7.56 -3.66 -7.83
N ILE A 189 8.56 -3.40 -6.98
CA ILE A 189 8.36 -3.26 -5.54
C ILE A 189 8.14 -1.78 -5.27
N PHE A 190 6.91 -1.40 -4.89
CA PHE A 190 6.56 -0.04 -4.57
C PHE A 190 6.59 0.20 -3.06
N ILE A 191 7.29 1.23 -2.63
CA ILE A 191 7.42 1.62 -1.22
C ILE A 191 6.84 3.03 -1.08
N ASP A 192 5.62 3.11 -0.54
CA ASP A 192 5.04 4.41 -0.20
C ASP A 192 5.64 4.94 1.10
N GLU A 193 5.74 6.26 1.21
CA GLU A 193 6.35 6.94 2.36
C GLU A 193 7.71 6.34 2.74
N ILE A 194 8.61 6.20 1.77
CA ILE A 194 9.92 5.59 1.99
C ILE A 194 10.76 6.37 3.03
N ASP A 195 10.45 7.64 3.26
CA ASP A 195 10.96 8.48 4.33
C ASP A 195 10.46 8.10 5.72
N SER A 196 9.42 7.29 5.87
CA SER A 196 9.04 6.73 7.18
C SER A 196 9.92 5.53 7.53
N PHE A 197 10.24 4.71 6.52
CA PHE A 197 10.99 3.48 6.67
C PHE A 197 12.49 3.72 6.77
N LEU A 198 13.00 4.69 6.02
CA LEU A 198 14.42 4.87 5.76
C LEU A 198 14.93 6.28 6.09
N ARG A 199 14.50 6.84 7.23
CA ARG A 199 15.05 8.09 7.76
C ARG A 199 16.55 8.00 8.01
N SER A 200 17.23 9.12 7.82
CA SER A 200 18.60 9.34 8.32
C SER A 200 18.67 8.93 9.78
N ARG A 201 19.67 8.13 10.15
CA ARG A 201 19.89 7.60 11.51
C ARG A 201 19.68 8.70 12.58
N SER A 202 18.55 8.69 13.26
CA SER A 202 18.40 9.45 14.51
C SER A 202 18.92 8.58 15.66
N SER A 203 19.47 9.21 16.70
CA SER A 203 19.97 8.55 17.91
C SER A 203 18.90 7.75 18.68
N SER A 204 17.63 7.84 18.27
CA SER A 204 16.48 7.13 18.82
C SER A 204 16.05 5.88 18.03
N ASP A 205 16.68 5.59 16.88
CA ASP A 205 16.33 4.41 16.10
C ASP A 205 16.62 3.14 16.91
N HIS A 206 15.58 2.33 17.12
CA HIS A 206 15.74 1.01 17.74
C HIS A 206 16.69 0.16 16.89
N GLU A 207 17.61 -0.56 17.55
CA GLU A 207 18.61 -1.41 16.91
C GLU A 207 18.01 -2.39 15.87
N ALA A 208 16.80 -2.89 16.16
CA ALA A 208 16.03 -3.75 15.26
C ALA A 208 15.72 -3.08 13.90
N THR A 209 15.33 -1.81 13.92
CA THR A 209 15.04 -1.03 12.70
C THR A 209 16.32 -0.79 11.91
N ALA A 210 17.43 -0.51 12.58
CA ALA A 210 18.73 -0.32 11.93
C ALA A 210 19.22 -1.60 11.23
N MET A 211 19.08 -2.77 11.89
CA MET A 211 19.42 -4.06 11.30
C MET A 211 18.51 -4.42 10.12
N MET A 212 17.22 -4.13 10.20
CA MET A 212 16.28 -4.35 9.10
C MET A 212 16.61 -3.45 7.90
N LYS A 213 16.89 -2.16 8.12
CA LYS A 213 17.37 -1.23 7.09
C LYS A 213 18.62 -1.79 6.40
N ALA A 214 19.62 -2.25 7.16
CA ALA A 214 20.83 -2.84 6.60
C ALA A 214 20.55 -4.08 5.74
N GLN A 215 19.66 -4.97 6.20
CA GLN A 215 19.25 -6.14 5.44
C GLN A 215 18.54 -5.77 4.14
N PHE A 216 17.61 -4.81 4.19
CA PHE A 216 16.90 -4.32 3.01
C PHE A 216 17.87 -3.78 1.96
N MET A 217 18.86 -3.00 2.39
CA MET A 217 19.87 -2.42 1.52
C MET A 217 20.79 -3.49 0.90
N SER A 218 21.18 -4.50 1.68
CA SER A 218 21.97 -5.63 1.18
C SER A 218 21.19 -6.44 0.13
N LEU A 219 19.90 -6.67 0.33
CA LEU A 219 19.04 -7.37 -0.63
C LEU A 219 18.87 -6.57 -1.93
N TRP A 220 18.74 -5.25 -1.82
CA TRP A 220 18.71 -4.37 -2.98
C TRP A 220 20.01 -4.46 -3.79
N ASP A 221 21.17 -4.39 -3.16
CA ASP A 221 22.46 -4.52 -3.86
C ASP A 221 22.59 -5.87 -4.59
N GLY A 222 21.99 -6.92 -4.03
CA GLY A 222 21.89 -8.22 -4.70
C GLY A 222 21.12 -8.19 -6.03
N LEU A 223 20.11 -7.32 -6.18
CA LEU A 223 19.35 -7.16 -7.43
C LEU A 223 20.15 -6.47 -8.54
N ASP A 224 21.16 -5.67 -8.16
CA ASP A 224 22.00 -4.92 -9.10
C ASP A 224 23.11 -5.81 -9.69
N THR A 225 23.50 -6.86 -8.95
CA THR A 225 24.50 -7.84 -9.38
C THR A 225 24.02 -8.68 -10.58
N ASP A 226 22.70 -8.95 -10.66
CA ASP A 226 22.10 -9.68 -11.77
C ASP A 226 21.52 -8.72 -12.83
N HIS A 227 22.22 -8.60 -13.96
CA HIS A 227 21.79 -7.78 -15.10
C HIS A 227 20.54 -8.32 -15.80
N HIS A 228 20.20 -9.60 -15.63
CA HIS A 228 18.98 -10.17 -16.21
C HIS A 228 17.75 -9.95 -15.33
N CYS A 229 17.95 -9.62 -14.04
CA CYS A 229 16.89 -9.40 -13.07
C CYS A 229 15.98 -8.20 -13.44
N GLN A 230 14.68 -8.46 -13.62
CA GLN A 230 13.62 -7.50 -13.95
C GLN A 230 12.83 -7.06 -12.72
N VAL A 231 13.54 -6.74 -11.64
CA VAL A 231 12.95 -6.17 -10.44
C VAL A 231 13.34 -4.70 -10.36
N ILE A 232 12.34 -3.82 -10.26
CA ILE A 232 12.53 -2.38 -10.08
C ILE A 232 11.97 -2.00 -8.71
N ILE A 233 12.74 -1.24 -7.94
CA ILE A 233 12.28 -0.65 -6.68
C ILE A 233 11.83 0.78 -6.98
N MET A 234 10.58 1.08 -6.67
CA MET A 234 10.00 2.40 -6.84
C MET A 234 9.59 2.96 -5.48
N GLY A 235 10.24 4.03 -5.03
CA GLY A 235 9.88 4.72 -3.79
C GLY A 235 9.03 5.96 -4.06
N ALA A 236 8.10 6.26 -3.17
CA ALA A 236 7.42 7.55 -3.11
C ALA A 236 7.72 8.26 -1.79
N THR A 237 7.99 9.57 -1.84
CA THR A 237 8.18 10.38 -0.63
C THR A 237 7.58 11.78 -0.78
N ASN A 238 7.16 12.36 0.35
CA ASN A 238 6.80 13.76 0.46
C ASN A 238 7.97 14.63 0.96
N ARG A 239 9.02 14.01 1.50
CA ARG A 239 10.12 14.66 2.20
C ARG A 239 11.46 14.10 1.70
N PRO A 240 11.86 14.40 0.46
CA PRO A 240 13.11 13.89 -0.10
C PRO A 240 14.35 14.28 0.72
N GLN A 241 14.28 15.38 1.47
CA GLN A 241 15.35 15.84 2.36
C GLN A 241 15.56 14.96 3.61
N ASP A 242 14.55 14.18 4.02
CA ASP A 242 14.61 13.30 5.20
C ASP A 242 15.25 11.93 4.87
N LEU A 243 15.51 11.66 3.57
CA LEU A 243 16.05 10.39 3.10
C LEU A 243 17.57 10.31 3.27
N ASP A 244 18.05 9.14 3.69
CA ASP A 244 19.49 8.87 3.76
C ASP A 244 20.12 8.90 2.35
N SER A 245 21.26 9.57 2.26
CA SER A 245 22.17 9.57 1.11
C SER A 245 22.45 8.17 0.52
N ALA A 246 22.50 7.13 1.36
CA ALA A 246 22.73 5.76 0.92
C ALA A 246 21.62 5.22 0.00
N ILE A 247 20.37 5.66 0.21
CA ILE A 247 19.20 5.25 -0.57
C ILE A 247 19.09 6.11 -1.81
N LEU A 248 19.34 7.41 -1.66
CA LEU A 248 19.41 8.34 -2.77
C LEU A 248 20.43 7.89 -3.82
N ARG A 249 21.54 7.25 -3.42
CA ARG A 249 22.52 6.62 -4.33
C ARG A 249 21.97 5.40 -5.07
N ARG A 250 21.05 4.64 -4.46
CA ARG A 250 20.40 3.46 -5.04
C ARG A 250 19.18 3.80 -5.89
N MET A 251 18.70 5.04 -5.81
CA MET A 251 17.64 5.60 -6.67
C MET A 251 18.21 6.70 -7.57
N PRO A 252 18.98 6.33 -8.61
CA PRO A 252 19.59 7.30 -9.53
C PRO A 252 18.53 8.06 -10.35
N THR A 253 17.45 7.38 -10.74
CA THR A 253 16.35 7.98 -11.49
C THR A 253 15.35 8.60 -10.53
N ARG A 254 15.12 9.92 -10.64
CA ARG A 254 14.25 10.65 -9.73
C ARG A 254 13.30 11.55 -10.52
N PHE A 255 12.01 11.43 -10.23
CA PHE A 255 10.97 12.23 -10.86
C PHE A 255 10.38 13.18 -9.82
N HIS A 256 10.46 14.48 -10.11
CA HIS A 256 9.83 15.49 -9.28
C HIS A 256 8.40 15.75 -9.76
N ILE A 257 7.43 15.48 -8.89
CA ILE A 257 6.02 15.74 -9.17
C ILE A 257 5.67 17.05 -8.46
N ASN A 258 5.57 18.13 -9.23
CA ASN A 258 5.23 19.45 -8.74
C ASN A 258 3.75 19.57 -8.36
N GLN A 259 3.40 20.66 -7.67
CA GLN A 259 2.00 21.08 -7.59
C GLN A 259 1.49 21.42 -9.00
N PRO A 260 0.21 21.12 -9.32
CA PRO A 260 -0.32 21.33 -10.66
C PRO A 260 -0.45 22.82 -10.98
N SER A 261 0.00 23.21 -12.18
CA SER A 261 -0.26 24.51 -12.81
C SER A 261 -1.75 24.72 -13.12
N VAL A 262 -2.15 25.94 -13.48
CA VAL A 262 -3.55 26.26 -13.82
C VAL A 262 -4.10 25.30 -14.90
N ARG A 263 -3.34 25.08 -15.98
CA ARG A 263 -3.76 24.16 -17.06
C ARG A 263 -3.87 22.71 -16.57
N GLN A 264 -2.92 22.27 -15.75
CA GLN A 264 -2.96 20.92 -15.17
C GLN A 264 -4.16 20.76 -14.21
N ARG A 265 -4.48 21.78 -13.41
CA ARG A 265 -5.67 21.77 -12.54
C ARG A 265 -6.96 21.70 -13.34
N GLU A 266 -7.07 22.44 -14.44
CA GLU A 266 -8.20 22.34 -15.37
C GLU A 266 -8.37 20.92 -15.92
N GLN A 267 -7.28 20.29 -16.37
CA GLN A 267 -7.29 18.90 -16.84
C GLN A 267 -7.71 17.92 -15.72
N ILE A 268 -7.21 18.12 -14.50
CA ILE A 268 -7.56 17.30 -13.34
C ILE A 268 -9.05 17.47 -12.99
N LEU A 269 -9.58 18.69 -13.02
CA LEU A 269 -11.00 18.96 -12.78
C LEU A 269 -11.88 18.28 -13.83
N LYS A 270 -11.51 18.39 -15.12
CA LYS A 270 -12.19 17.68 -16.22
C LYS A 270 -12.24 16.18 -15.96
N LEU A 271 -11.11 15.58 -15.59
CA LEU A 271 -11.05 14.15 -15.30
C LEU A 271 -11.90 13.75 -14.08
N ILE A 272 -11.88 14.54 -13.01
CA ILE A 272 -12.67 14.25 -11.79
C ILE A 272 -14.17 14.33 -12.08
N LEU A 273 -14.58 15.29 -12.90
CA LEU A 273 -15.98 15.59 -13.18
C LEU A 273 -16.54 14.89 -14.43
N ASP A 274 -15.72 14.11 -15.15
CA ASP A 274 -16.09 13.46 -16.42
C ASP A 274 -17.32 12.54 -16.29
N ASN A 275 -17.48 11.89 -15.13
CA ASN A 275 -18.59 10.98 -14.84
C ASN A 275 -19.64 11.60 -13.90
N GLU A 276 -19.60 12.90 -13.66
CA GLU A 276 -20.50 13.61 -12.74
C GLU A 276 -21.53 14.45 -13.51
N ASN A 277 -22.69 14.70 -12.90
CA ASN A 277 -23.71 15.56 -13.48
C ASN A 277 -23.34 17.05 -13.27
N VAL A 278 -22.61 17.64 -14.22
CA VAL A 278 -22.15 19.04 -14.17
C VAL A 278 -22.90 19.87 -15.21
N ASP A 279 -23.29 21.08 -14.81
CA ASP A 279 -23.97 22.02 -15.70
C ASP A 279 -23.03 22.49 -16.83
N SER A 280 -23.53 22.52 -18.06
CA SER A 280 -22.76 22.93 -19.25
C SER A 280 -22.21 24.36 -19.18
N SER A 281 -22.76 25.21 -18.31
CA SER A 281 -22.31 26.58 -18.08
C SER A 281 -21.08 26.71 -17.18
N VAL A 282 -20.59 25.60 -16.60
CA VAL A 282 -19.45 25.61 -15.67
C VAL A 282 -18.14 25.89 -16.41
N ASP A 283 -17.44 26.94 -15.98
CA ASP A 283 -16.10 27.27 -16.45
C ASP A 283 -15.05 26.69 -15.49
N LEU A 284 -14.52 25.52 -15.88
CA LEU A 284 -13.46 24.83 -15.14
C LEU A 284 -12.11 25.56 -15.20
N PHE A 285 -11.87 26.41 -16.19
CA PHE A 285 -10.65 27.19 -16.27
C PHE A 285 -10.63 28.31 -15.22
N ASP A 286 -11.77 28.96 -14.99
CA ASP A 286 -11.90 29.94 -13.91
C ASP A 286 -11.79 29.30 -12.53
N VAL A 287 -12.41 28.11 -12.32
CA VAL A 287 -12.19 27.31 -11.09
C VAL A 287 -10.71 26.94 -10.92
N ALA A 288 -10.02 26.58 -11.99
CA ALA A 288 -8.59 26.26 -11.96
C ALA A 288 -7.73 27.48 -11.56
N LYS A 289 -8.08 28.69 -11.97
CA LYS A 289 -7.38 29.92 -11.54
C LYS A 289 -7.54 30.16 -10.04
N GLU A 290 -8.75 29.96 -9.51
CA GLU A 290 -9.03 30.21 -8.09
C GLU A 290 -8.45 29.16 -7.13
N THR A 291 -8.05 28.00 -7.64
CA THR A 291 -7.52 26.85 -6.87
C THR A 291 -5.99 26.81 -6.82
N GLU A 292 -5.34 27.97 -6.84
CA GLU A 292 -3.88 28.05 -6.67
C GLU A 292 -3.41 27.36 -5.37
N GLY A 293 -2.36 26.53 -5.49
CA GLY A 293 -1.83 25.75 -4.37
C GLY A 293 -2.63 24.50 -3.99
N PHE A 294 -3.63 24.10 -4.79
CA PHE A 294 -4.39 22.88 -4.56
C PHE A 294 -3.69 21.69 -5.23
N SER A 295 -3.56 20.59 -4.48
CA SER A 295 -3.14 19.28 -4.99
C SER A 295 -4.30 18.56 -5.69
N GLY A 296 -4.01 17.46 -6.40
CA GLY A 296 -5.05 16.63 -7.02
C GLY A 296 -6.06 16.09 -5.99
N SER A 297 -5.58 15.72 -4.80
CA SER A 297 -6.47 15.33 -3.69
C SER A 297 -7.35 16.48 -3.20
N ASP A 298 -6.82 17.70 -3.12
CA ASP A 298 -7.60 18.88 -2.71
C ASP A 298 -8.70 19.20 -3.73
N LEU A 299 -8.39 19.12 -5.03
CA LEU A 299 -9.37 19.33 -6.10
C LEU A 299 -10.49 18.28 -6.04
N ARG A 300 -10.13 17.01 -5.78
CA ARG A 300 -11.12 15.94 -5.61
C ARG A 300 -12.04 16.19 -4.40
N GLU A 301 -11.47 16.58 -3.27
CA GLU A 301 -12.26 16.87 -2.08
C GLU A 301 -13.14 18.12 -2.28
N MET A 302 -12.65 19.13 -3.00
CA MET A 302 -13.43 20.31 -3.39
C MET A 302 -14.62 19.92 -4.29
N CYS A 303 -14.40 19.10 -5.32
CA CYS A 303 -15.49 18.61 -6.18
C CYS A 303 -16.51 17.77 -5.39
N ARG A 304 -16.03 16.93 -4.46
CA ARG A 304 -16.89 16.16 -3.55
C ARG A 304 -17.75 17.07 -2.68
N ASP A 305 -17.16 18.11 -2.11
CA ASP A 305 -17.88 19.12 -1.32
C ASP A 305 -18.95 19.83 -2.15
N ALA A 306 -18.66 20.16 -3.41
CA ALA A 306 -19.62 20.76 -4.33
C ALA A 306 -20.79 19.81 -4.67
N ALA A 307 -20.50 18.53 -4.92
CA ALA A 307 -21.55 17.52 -5.13
C ALA A 307 -22.42 17.35 -3.88
N LEU A 308 -21.82 17.39 -2.68
CA LEU A 308 -22.55 17.27 -1.42
C LEU A 308 -23.51 18.45 -1.17
N LEU A 309 -23.20 19.64 -1.69
CA LEU A 309 -24.11 20.79 -1.63
C LEU A 309 -25.39 20.51 -2.43
N CYS A 310 -25.27 19.90 -3.61
CA CYS A 310 -26.42 19.54 -4.44
C CYS A 310 -27.35 18.56 -3.72
N VAL A 311 -26.77 17.55 -3.04
CA VAL A 311 -27.52 16.61 -2.20
C VAL A 311 -28.18 17.31 -1.01
N ARG A 312 -27.45 18.20 -0.33
CA ARG A 312 -27.97 18.93 0.84
C ARG A 312 -29.16 19.81 0.48
N ASP A 313 -29.16 20.41 -0.71
CA ASP A 313 -30.28 21.23 -1.18
C ASP A 313 -31.53 20.37 -1.47
N PHE A 314 -31.34 19.09 -1.83
CA PHE A 314 -32.41 18.13 -2.13
C PHE A 314 -33.06 17.51 -0.88
N VAL A 315 -32.30 17.23 0.19
CA VAL A 315 -32.83 16.62 1.43
C VAL A 315 -34.00 17.37 2.09
N PRO A 316 -34.02 18.71 2.21
CA PRO A 316 -35.16 19.41 2.79
C PRO A 316 -36.42 19.41 1.90
N THR A 317 -36.31 19.08 0.62
CA THR A 317 -37.43 19.08 -0.34
C THR A 317 -38.24 17.78 -0.33
N GLN A 318 -37.73 16.71 0.29
CA GLN A 318 -38.34 15.38 0.29
C GLN A 318 -39.45 15.16 1.34
N ASN A 319 -39.76 16.16 2.18
CA ASN A 319 -40.78 15.98 3.22
C ASN A 319 -42.24 15.86 2.73
N ASP A 320 -42.54 16.05 1.43
CA ASP A 320 -43.95 16.11 0.98
C ASP A 320 -44.34 15.50 -0.38
N SER A 321 -43.47 14.80 -1.13
CA SER A 321 -43.96 14.13 -2.36
C SER A 321 -43.04 13.05 -2.96
N PRO A 322 -43.60 11.93 -3.49
CA PRO A 322 -42.86 10.82 -4.09
C PRO A 322 -42.63 11.04 -5.59
N VAL A 323 -42.00 12.15 -5.97
CA VAL A 323 -41.78 12.52 -7.38
C VAL A 323 -40.27 12.65 -7.60
N ASP A 324 -39.71 11.68 -8.31
CA ASP A 324 -38.33 11.54 -8.81
C ASP A 324 -37.20 12.15 -7.96
N ASP A 325 -36.33 11.28 -7.44
CA ASP A 325 -35.07 11.65 -6.78
C ASP A 325 -34.06 12.28 -7.76
N PHE A 326 -34.34 13.50 -8.21
CA PHE A 326 -33.50 14.23 -9.14
C PHE A 326 -32.59 15.20 -8.40
N ILE A 327 -31.33 14.79 -8.22
CA ILE A 327 -30.28 15.68 -7.73
C ILE A 327 -29.91 16.64 -8.86
N ARG A 328 -30.04 17.95 -8.61
CA ARG A 328 -29.65 19.00 -9.56
C ARG A 328 -28.16 18.86 -9.96
N PRO A 329 -27.80 19.28 -11.19
CA PRO A 329 -26.39 19.27 -11.60
C PRO A 329 -25.54 20.22 -10.73
N ILE A 330 -24.24 19.92 -10.67
CA ILE A 330 -23.24 20.79 -10.03
C ILE A 330 -23.11 22.07 -10.86
N GLN A 331 -23.29 23.21 -10.21
CA GLN A 331 -23.19 24.52 -10.84
C GLN A 331 -21.92 25.27 -10.41
N GLN A 332 -21.58 26.32 -11.15
CA GLN A 332 -20.40 27.15 -10.90
C GLN A 332 -20.34 27.65 -9.45
N PHE A 333 -21.49 28.05 -8.89
CA PHE A 333 -21.56 28.58 -7.53
C PHE A 333 -21.21 27.54 -6.45
N ASP A 334 -21.52 26.26 -6.68
CA ASP A 334 -21.20 25.17 -5.75
C ASP A 334 -19.69 24.98 -5.64
N LEU A 335 -19.01 25.01 -6.80
CA LEU A 335 -17.56 24.91 -6.88
C LEU A 335 -16.90 26.11 -6.18
N HIS A 336 -17.34 27.34 -6.42
CA HIS A 336 -16.80 28.51 -5.70
C HIS A 336 -17.04 28.45 -4.19
N LYS A 337 -18.22 27.98 -3.76
CA LYS A 337 -18.52 27.80 -2.32
C LYS A 337 -17.62 26.74 -1.69
N ALA A 338 -17.35 25.64 -2.40
CA ALA A 338 -16.41 24.60 -1.97
C ALA A 338 -14.97 25.13 -1.90
N ILE A 339 -14.52 25.94 -2.88
CA ILE A 339 -13.20 26.61 -2.85
C ILE A 339 -13.09 27.47 -1.58
N GLY A 340 -14.10 28.29 -1.29
CA GLY A 340 -14.11 29.15 -0.11
C GLY A 340 -14.00 28.38 1.21
N LYS A 341 -14.67 27.22 1.31
CA LYS A 341 -14.58 26.33 2.47
C LYS A 341 -13.19 25.70 2.58
N MET A 342 -12.63 25.18 1.48
CA MET A 342 -11.31 24.56 1.43
C MET A 342 -10.19 25.56 1.78
N LYS A 343 -10.25 26.79 1.26
CA LYS A 343 -9.30 27.86 1.60
C LYS A 343 -9.31 28.18 3.09
N LYS A 344 -10.49 28.29 3.70
CA LYS A 344 -10.63 28.51 5.17
C LYS A 344 -10.01 27.37 5.97
N SER A 345 -10.26 26.12 5.58
CA SER A 345 -9.69 24.93 6.24
C SER A 345 -8.16 24.93 6.17
N LYS A 346 -7.58 25.21 4.99
CA LYS A 346 -6.13 25.31 4.82
C LYS A 346 -5.51 26.46 5.61
N SER A 347 -6.16 27.64 5.65
CA SER A 347 -5.67 28.77 6.46
C SER A 347 -5.71 28.51 7.97
N ALA A 348 -6.69 27.73 8.44
CA ALA A 348 -6.80 27.33 9.84
C ALA A 348 -5.73 26.28 10.21
N GLY A 349 -5.43 25.34 9.30
CA GLY A 349 -4.34 24.38 9.48
C GLY A 349 -2.94 25.03 9.46
N GLY A 350 -2.74 26.08 8.66
CA GLY A 350 -1.48 26.82 8.57
C GLY A 350 -1.12 27.62 9.84
N HIS A 351 -2.13 28.19 10.52
CA HIS A 351 -1.90 28.90 11.78
C HIS A 351 -1.63 27.96 12.97
N GLY A 352 -2.16 26.74 12.95
CA GLY A 352 -1.86 25.72 13.97
C GLY A 352 -0.43 25.17 13.89
N ALA A 353 0.15 25.11 12.68
CA ALA A 353 1.53 24.65 12.48
C ALA A 353 2.58 25.69 12.90
N LEU A 354 2.28 27.00 12.75
CA LEU A 354 3.19 28.07 13.14
C LEU A 354 3.25 28.31 14.66
N LEU A 355 2.17 28.02 15.40
CA LEU A 355 2.18 28.13 16.86
C LEU A 355 2.95 26.99 17.55
N HIS A 356 3.04 25.81 16.93
CA HIS A 356 3.87 24.71 17.46
C HIS A 356 5.36 24.85 17.11
N ALA A 357 5.72 25.65 16.10
CA ALA A 357 7.13 25.91 15.75
C ALA A 357 7.76 27.05 16.57
N ALA A 358 6.98 27.76 17.39
CA ALA A 358 7.45 28.89 18.21
C ALA A 358 7.54 28.56 19.71
N LEU A 359 7.36 27.28 20.09
CA LEU A 359 7.39 26.81 21.49
C LEU A 359 8.32 25.62 21.73
N ASP A 360 9.30 25.37 20.85
CA ASP A 360 10.41 24.44 21.11
C ASP A 360 11.77 25.16 20.97
#